data_AF-A0A1V4ZHJ3-F1
#
_entry.id   AF-A0A1V4ZHJ3-F1
#
_cell.length_a   1.000
_cell.length_b   1.000
_cell.length_c   1.000
_cell.angle_alpha   90.00
_cell.angle_beta   90.00
_cell.angle_gamma   90.00
#
_symmetry.space_group_name_H-M   'P 1'
#
loop_
_entity.id
_entity.type
_entity.pdbx_description
1 polymer ?
#
loop_
_entity_poly.entity_id
_entity_poly.type
_entity_poly.pdbx_seq_one_letter_code
_entity_poly.pdbx_strand_id
1 'polypeptide(L)'
;METDTIRDIGPRMVDGHNVGDVTRDQKSIVRIGGVAGLLAGFSFILAAIALLGGSVSNGPNELVQNFPQVSTSMAIGDGLYLITVLSLFILVIALYHELRRQNSFLAMVGGGIGSIGLSALAIGSMPHVAYSKISEIFHSPTTTSEEQTSLVHMWQAVHGIFNEMDTVGFMLLALGFIILSLAMRRSPSFGRRVGCAGVILGATVLFGMSIFTMDSSAIFPFVLIAFVIMPVLFGSNLFRISRRKLPGVDG
;
A
#
# COMPACT_ATOMS: atom_id res chain seq x y z
N MET A 1 45.18 -30.14 37.07
CA MET A 1 45.51 -28.82 36.47
C MET A 1 45.39 -29.04 34.98
N GLU A 2 44.17 -28.92 34.47
CA GLU A 2 43.78 -29.28 33.11
C GLU A 2 43.36 -27.97 32.43
N THR A 3 44.17 -27.54 31.47
CA THR A 3 44.03 -26.28 30.76
C THR A 3 42.95 -26.39 29.70
N ASP A 4 41.81 -25.77 29.98
CA ASP A 4 40.70 -25.60 29.05
C ASP A 4 41.17 -24.82 27.81
N THR A 5 41.17 -25.52 26.68
CA THR A 5 41.62 -24.98 25.39
C THR A 5 40.43 -24.25 24.78
N ILE A 6 40.44 -22.91 24.86
CA ILE A 6 39.47 -22.05 24.16
C ILE A 6 39.67 -22.28 22.66
N ARG A 7 38.80 -23.12 22.08
CA ARG A 7 38.66 -23.25 20.62
C ARG A 7 38.09 -21.94 20.10
N ASP A 8 38.95 -21.15 19.49
CA ASP A 8 38.60 -20.01 18.68
C ASP A 8 37.79 -20.51 17.47
N ILE A 9 36.47 -20.45 17.57
CA ILE A 9 35.55 -20.85 16.50
C ILE A 9 35.55 -19.68 15.51
N GLY A 10 36.45 -19.75 14.53
CA GLY A 10 36.44 -18.84 13.39
C GLY A 10 35.06 -18.77 12.72
N PRO A 11 34.78 -17.69 11.99
CA PRO A 11 33.45 -17.40 11.46
C PRO A 11 32.92 -18.58 10.62
N ARG A 12 31.76 -19.12 11.01
CA ARG A 12 31.08 -20.16 10.24
C ARG A 12 30.69 -19.58 8.89
N MET A 13 31.29 -20.13 7.83
CA MET A 13 30.96 -19.82 6.45
C MET A 13 29.84 -20.76 6.00
N VAL A 14 28.76 -20.20 5.46
CA VAL A 14 27.71 -20.97 4.76
C VAL A 14 27.72 -20.46 3.31
N ASP A 15 28.02 -21.34 2.36
CA ASP A 15 28.11 -21.04 0.92
C ASP A 15 29.03 -19.86 0.56
N GLY A 16 30.16 -19.73 1.27
CA GLY A 16 31.15 -18.67 0.99
C GLY A 16 30.73 -17.26 1.45
N HIS A 17 29.61 -17.14 2.16
CA HIS A 17 29.20 -15.91 2.82
C HIS A 17 29.33 -16.04 4.34
N ASN A 18 29.81 -14.97 4.96
CA ASN A 18 29.85 -14.86 6.41
C ASN A 18 28.40 -14.83 6.93
N VAL A 19 28.06 -15.76 7.81
CA VAL A 19 26.70 -15.86 8.42
C VAL A 19 26.29 -14.53 9.09
N GLY A 20 27.26 -13.72 9.54
CA GLY A 20 27.03 -12.39 10.07
C GLY A 20 26.44 -11.39 9.06
N ASP A 21 26.80 -11.49 7.78
CA ASP A 21 26.33 -10.53 6.76
C ASP A 21 24.91 -10.86 6.29
N VAL A 22 24.60 -12.15 6.09
CA VAL A 22 23.25 -12.62 5.70
C VAL A 22 22.20 -12.22 6.75
N THR A 23 22.56 -12.26 8.05
CA THR A 23 21.65 -11.89 9.13
C THR A 23 21.45 -10.38 9.26
N ARG A 24 22.44 -9.56 8.92
CA ARG A 24 22.30 -8.09 8.85
C ARG A 24 21.41 -7.66 7.70
N ASP A 25 21.62 -8.21 6.51
CA ASP A 25 20.82 -7.88 5.32
C ASP A 25 19.35 -8.21 5.55
N GLN A 26 19.07 -9.37 6.16
CA GLN A 26 17.71 -9.74 6.51
C GLN A 26 17.07 -8.77 7.51
N LYS A 27 17.78 -8.38 8.57
CA LYS A 27 17.27 -7.40 9.54
C LYS A 27 17.00 -6.04 8.87
N SER A 28 17.84 -5.64 7.91
CA SER A 28 17.65 -4.42 7.13
C SER A 28 16.35 -4.45 6.33
N ILE A 29 16.09 -5.52 5.56
CA ILE A 29 14.86 -5.67 4.77
C ILE A 29 13.60 -5.60 5.65
N VAL A 30 13.60 -6.33 6.78
CA VAL A 30 12.46 -6.34 7.71
C VAL A 30 12.26 -4.96 8.35
N ARG A 31 13.33 -4.24 8.67
CA ARG A 31 13.26 -2.87 9.21
C ARG A 31 12.70 -1.90 8.17
N ILE A 32 13.18 -1.96 6.93
CA ILE A 32 12.72 -1.11 5.83
C ILE A 32 11.24 -1.35 5.57
N GLY A 33 10.79 -2.61 5.50
CA GLY A 33 9.37 -2.95 5.37
C GLY A 33 8.52 -2.43 6.54
N GLY A 34 9.07 -2.49 7.75
CA GLY A 34 8.41 -1.94 8.94
C GLY A 34 8.20 -0.43 8.87
N VAL A 35 9.24 0.31 8.46
CA VAL A 35 9.17 1.76 8.26
C VAL A 35 8.23 2.12 7.11
N ALA A 36 8.28 1.37 6.01
CA ALA A 36 7.42 1.58 4.86
C ALA A 36 5.93 1.44 5.21
N GLY A 37 5.55 0.44 6.03
CA GLY A 37 4.16 0.32 6.50
C GLY A 37 3.67 1.49 7.35
N LEU A 38 4.55 2.07 8.18
CA LEU A 38 4.22 3.27 8.95
C LEU A 38 4.14 4.52 8.05
N LEU A 39 5.07 4.64 7.11
CA LEU A 39 5.10 5.74 6.15
C LEU A 39 3.83 5.73 5.29
N ALA A 40 3.40 4.55 4.80
CA ALA A 40 2.18 4.40 4.03
C ALA A 40 0.95 4.95 4.78
N GLY A 41 0.75 4.54 6.03
CA GLY A 41 -0.39 5.03 6.82
C GLY A 41 -0.34 6.55 7.04
N PHE A 42 0.84 7.11 7.29
CA PHE A 42 1.01 8.55 7.47
C PHE A 42 0.79 9.34 6.18
N SER A 43 1.42 8.91 5.07
CA SER A 43 1.26 9.57 3.76
C SER A 43 -0.18 9.49 3.27
N PHE A 44 -0.89 8.40 3.55
CA PHE A 44 -2.31 8.27 3.18
C PHE A 44 -3.19 9.29 3.91
N ILE A 45 -2.95 9.51 5.21
CA ILE A 45 -3.68 10.52 5.97
C ILE A 45 -3.44 11.91 5.38
N LEU A 46 -2.19 12.24 5.03
CA LEU A 46 -1.87 13.51 4.38
C LEU A 46 -2.52 13.64 3.00
N ALA A 47 -2.53 12.56 2.21
CA ALA A 47 -3.22 12.53 0.91
C ALA A 47 -4.71 12.81 1.07
N ALA A 48 -5.37 12.15 2.03
CA ALA A 48 -6.79 12.37 2.32
C ALA A 48 -7.06 13.83 2.74
N ILE A 49 -6.21 14.43 3.59
CA ILE A 49 -6.34 15.84 3.97
C ILE A 49 -6.17 16.77 2.76
N ALA A 50 -5.17 16.53 1.90
CA ALA A 50 -4.93 17.33 0.71
C ALA A 50 -6.09 17.25 -0.30
N LEU A 51 -6.68 16.07 -0.46
CA LEU A 51 -7.82 15.88 -1.37
C LEU A 51 -9.12 16.48 -0.80
N LEU A 52 -9.39 16.29 0.50
CA LEU A 52 -10.61 16.81 1.14
C LEU A 52 -10.55 18.32 1.40
N GLY A 53 -9.37 18.87 1.68
CA GLY A 53 -9.17 20.30 1.94
C GLY A 53 -9.19 21.16 0.67
N GLY A 54 -9.04 20.54 -0.51
CA GLY A 54 -8.93 21.23 -1.80
C GLY A 54 -10.24 21.46 -2.56
N SER A 55 -11.32 20.74 -2.23
CA SER A 55 -12.56 20.74 -3.04
C SER A 55 -13.83 20.61 -2.22
N VAL A 56 -14.75 21.55 -2.44
CA VAL A 56 -16.19 21.42 -2.11
C VAL A 56 -16.94 21.51 -3.45
N SER A 57 -16.96 20.42 -4.21
CA SER A 57 -17.72 20.37 -5.46
C SER A 57 -18.94 19.48 -5.29
N ASN A 58 -20.09 19.96 -5.75
CA ASN A 58 -21.38 19.29 -5.67
C ASN A 58 -21.72 18.49 -6.93
N GLY A 59 -20.78 18.35 -7.89
CA GLY A 59 -21.01 17.51 -9.07
C GLY A 59 -19.92 17.55 -10.15
N PRO A 60 -19.99 16.62 -11.12
CA PRO A 60 -18.99 16.46 -12.17
C PRO A 60 -18.82 17.71 -13.05
N ASN A 61 -19.89 18.48 -13.29
CA ASN A 61 -19.82 19.70 -14.09
C ASN A 61 -19.03 20.80 -13.37
N GLU A 62 -19.22 20.94 -12.06
CA GLU A 62 -18.50 21.91 -11.24
C GLU A 62 -17.01 21.52 -11.11
N LEU A 63 -16.69 20.23 -11.08
CA LEU A 63 -15.31 19.74 -11.05
C LEU A 63 -14.54 20.13 -12.32
N VAL A 64 -15.14 19.96 -13.51
CA VAL A 64 -14.48 20.34 -14.78
C VAL A 64 -14.23 21.85 -14.85
N GLN A 65 -15.22 22.65 -14.45
CA GLN A 65 -15.13 24.11 -14.46
C GLN A 65 -14.12 24.65 -13.43
N ASN A 66 -14.08 24.04 -12.24
CA ASN A 66 -13.18 24.47 -11.17
C ASN A 66 -11.82 23.76 -11.21
N PHE A 67 -11.58 22.86 -12.18
CA PHE A 67 -10.34 22.08 -12.25
C PHE A 67 -9.07 22.93 -12.14
N PRO A 68 -8.94 24.09 -12.82
CA PRO A 68 -7.75 24.93 -12.67
C PRO A 68 -7.44 25.30 -11.21
N GLN A 69 -8.47 25.57 -10.41
CA GLN A 69 -8.35 25.94 -9.00
C GLN A 69 -7.96 24.74 -8.12
N VAL A 70 -8.52 23.57 -8.39
CA VAL A 70 -8.33 22.36 -7.56
C VAL A 70 -7.14 21.49 -8.03
N SER A 71 -6.60 21.75 -9.22
CA SER A 71 -5.55 20.97 -9.88
C SER A 71 -4.30 20.79 -9.01
N THR A 72 -3.89 21.84 -8.29
CA THR A 72 -2.71 21.78 -7.42
C THR A 72 -2.95 20.87 -6.22
N SER A 73 -4.14 20.95 -5.61
CA SER A 73 -4.50 20.10 -4.47
C SER A 73 -4.62 18.63 -4.88
N MET A 74 -5.20 18.37 -6.05
CA MET A 74 -5.28 17.04 -6.65
C MET A 74 -3.90 16.47 -6.94
N ALA A 75 -3.00 17.24 -7.57
CA ALA A 75 -1.65 16.79 -7.87
C ALA A 75 -0.85 16.43 -6.60
N ILE A 76 -0.99 17.22 -5.52
CA ILE A 76 -0.35 16.93 -4.23
C ILE A 76 -0.97 15.67 -3.60
N GLY A 77 -2.30 15.56 -3.58
CA GLY A 77 -3.01 14.41 -3.05
C GLY A 77 -2.64 13.10 -3.76
N ASP A 78 -2.68 13.11 -5.10
CA ASP A 78 -2.28 11.99 -5.96
C ASP A 78 -0.82 11.61 -5.74
N GLY A 79 0.08 12.59 -5.62
CA GLY A 79 1.50 12.35 -5.33
C GLY A 79 1.73 11.66 -3.98
N LEU A 80 1.04 12.11 -2.93
CA LEU A 80 1.09 11.50 -1.60
C LEU A 80 0.47 10.09 -1.60
N TYR A 81 -0.59 9.89 -2.37
CA TYR A 81 -1.20 8.58 -2.57
C TYR A 81 -0.25 7.63 -3.31
N LEU A 82 0.49 8.10 -4.32
CA LEU A 82 1.51 7.30 -4.99
C LEU A 82 2.65 6.89 -4.04
N ILE A 83 3.12 7.81 -3.17
CA ILE A 83 4.10 7.50 -2.12
C ILE A 83 3.56 6.41 -1.18
N THR A 84 2.27 6.47 -0.86
CA THR A 84 1.59 5.45 -0.07
C THR A 84 1.65 4.10 -0.76
N VAL A 85 1.25 4.02 -2.03
CA VAL A 85 1.25 2.77 -2.82
C VAL A 85 2.66 2.19 -2.93
N LEU A 86 3.68 3.01 -3.20
CA LEU A 86 5.07 2.57 -3.25
C LEU A 86 5.56 2.03 -1.90
N SER A 87 5.16 2.69 -0.80
CA SER A 87 5.47 2.23 0.55
C SER A 87 4.81 0.88 0.86
N LEU A 88 3.58 0.66 0.37
CA LEU A 88 2.90 -0.63 0.47
C LEU A 88 3.57 -1.72 -0.36
N PHE A 89 4.11 -1.42 -1.54
CA PHE A 89 4.91 -2.38 -2.31
C PHE A 89 6.09 -2.89 -1.49
N ILE A 90 6.84 -1.98 -0.87
CA ILE A 90 7.98 -2.32 -0.02
C ILE A 90 7.53 -3.16 1.18
N LEU A 91 6.40 -2.82 1.80
CA LEU A 91 5.80 -3.59 2.89
C LEU A 91 5.44 -5.01 2.44
N VAL A 92 4.74 -5.17 1.31
CA VAL A 92 4.33 -6.48 0.77
C VAL A 92 5.54 -7.35 0.45
N ILE A 93 6.59 -6.78 -0.15
CA ILE A 93 7.85 -7.49 -0.44
C ILE A 93 8.51 -7.95 0.86
N ALA A 94 8.58 -7.11 1.89
CA ALA A 94 9.15 -7.47 3.18
C ALA A 94 8.34 -8.57 3.89
N LEU A 95 7.01 -8.50 3.83
CA LEU A 95 6.13 -9.55 4.34
C LEU A 95 6.32 -10.87 3.61
N TYR A 96 6.37 -10.84 2.28
CA TYR A 96 6.68 -12.01 1.46
C TYR A 96 8.02 -12.63 1.87
N HIS A 97 9.07 -11.83 2.01
CA HIS A 97 10.41 -12.31 2.33
C HIS A 97 10.48 -12.98 3.71
N GLU A 98 9.76 -12.46 4.71
CA GLU A 98 9.71 -13.06 6.04
C GLU A 98 8.83 -14.32 6.06
N LEU A 99 7.69 -14.30 5.37
CA LEU A 99 6.71 -15.41 5.39
C LEU A 99 7.09 -16.59 4.51
N ARG A 100 7.85 -16.37 3.42
CA ARG A 100 8.24 -17.44 2.48
C ARG A 100 9.02 -18.57 3.15
N ARG A 101 9.72 -18.28 4.24
CA ARG A 101 10.52 -19.26 4.99
C ARG A 101 9.69 -20.34 5.66
N GLN A 102 8.40 -20.08 5.87
CA GLN A 102 7.52 -20.98 6.62
C GLN A 102 6.34 -21.45 5.82
N ASN A 103 5.79 -20.59 4.96
CA ASN A 103 4.74 -20.97 4.03
C ASN A 103 4.95 -20.25 2.70
N SER A 104 5.86 -20.80 1.90
CA SER A 104 6.25 -20.26 0.60
C SER A 104 5.04 -20.05 -0.32
N PHE A 105 4.10 -21.01 -0.35
CA PHE A 105 2.94 -20.94 -1.23
C PHE A 105 2.01 -19.77 -0.89
N LEU A 106 1.54 -19.66 0.36
CA LEU A 106 0.65 -18.57 0.76
C LEU A 106 1.35 -17.21 0.67
N ALA A 107 2.64 -17.15 1.01
CA ALA A 107 3.40 -15.92 0.88
C ALA A 107 3.48 -15.46 -0.58
N MET A 108 3.78 -16.38 -1.51
CA MET A 108 3.88 -16.08 -2.94
C MET A 108 2.55 -15.64 -3.53
N VAL A 109 1.47 -16.38 -3.26
CA VAL A 109 0.14 -16.05 -3.77
C VAL A 109 -0.34 -14.71 -3.20
N GLY A 110 -0.26 -14.52 -1.88
CA GLY A 110 -0.71 -13.28 -1.25
C GLY A 110 0.13 -12.07 -1.65
N GLY A 111 1.46 -12.24 -1.76
CA GLY A 111 2.36 -11.21 -2.23
C GLY A 111 2.13 -10.86 -3.70
N GLY A 112 1.92 -11.85 -4.57
CA GLY A 112 1.62 -11.65 -5.99
C GLY A 112 0.30 -10.92 -6.21
N ILE A 113 -0.78 -11.41 -5.61
CA ILE A 113 -2.11 -10.77 -5.69
C ILE A 113 -2.07 -9.34 -5.13
N GLY A 114 -1.42 -9.15 -3.97
CA GLY A 114 -1.26 -7.83 -3.37
C GLY A 114 -0.49 -6.87 -4.28
N SER A 115 0.58 -7.34 -4.93
CA SER A 115 1.39 -6.52 -5.86
C SER A 115 0.62 -6.15 -7.13
N ILE A 116 -0.21 -7.05 -7.66
CA ILE A 116 -1.10 -6.75 -8.79
C ILE A 116 -2.12 -5.68 -8.38
N GLY A 117 -2.73 -5.81 -7.19
CA GLY A 117 -3.64 -4.80 -6.65
C GLY A 117 -2.97 -3.43 -6.49
N LEU A 118 -1.75 -3.39 -5.94
CA LEU A 118 -0.97 -2.15 -5.82
C LEU A 118 -0.60 -1.55 -7.18
N SER A 119 -0.36 -2.38 -8.20
CA SER A 119 -0.10 -1.89 -9.56
C SER A 119 -1.33 -1.21 -10.15
N ALA A 120 -2.53 -1.78 -9.94
CA ALA A 120 -3.79 -1.17 -10.34
C ALA A 120 -4.02 0.16 -9.61
N LEU A 121 -3.78 0.22 -8.29
CA LEU A 121 -3.89 1.46 -7.50
C LEU A 121 -2.88 2.53 -7.94
N ALA A 122 -1.67 2.14 -8.34
CA ALA A 122 -0.67 3.08 -8.86
C ALA A 122 -1.13 3.71 -10.17
N ILE A 123 -1.73 2.94 -11.08
CA ILE A 123 -2.31 3.47 -12.32
C ILE A 123 -3.54 4.34 -12.00
N GLY A 124 -4.37 3.88 -11.06
CA GLY A 124 -5.53 4.60 -10.50
C GLY A 124 -5.19 5.98 -9.95
N SER A 125 -3.97 6.17 -9.43
CA SER A 125 -3.50 7.43 -8.84
C SER A 125 -3.13 8.55 -9.82
N MET A 126 -3.23 8.32 -11.13
CA MET A 126 -2.76 9.28 -12.16
C MET A 126 -3.86 9.90 -13.05
N PRO A 127 -5.09 10.17 -12.59
CA PRO A 127 -6.14 10.72 -13.45
C PRO A 127 -5.89 12.20 -13.79
N HIS A 128 -5.15 12.93 -12.95
CA HIS A 128 -4.86 14.36 -13.17
C HIS A 128 -4.15 14.63 -14.52
N VAL A 129 -3.35 13.68 -15.03
CA VAL A 129 -2.69 13.81 -16.33
C VAL A 129 -3.74 13.88 -17.45
N ALA A 130 -4.72 12.99 -17.43
CA ALA A 130 -5.82 12.99 -18.40
C ALA A 130 -6.69 14.24 -18.24
N TYR A 131 -7.01 14.60 -17.00
CA TYR A 131 -7.84 15.76 -16.67
C TYR A 131 -7.25 17.10 -17.10
N SER A 132 -5.93 17.27 -17.00
CA SER A 132 -5.27 18.49 -17.44
C SER A 132 -5.58 18.82 -18.91
N LYS A 133 -5.56 17.80 -19.77
CA LYS A 133 -5.84 17.97 -21.20
C LYS A 133 -7.30 18.23 -21.50
N ILE A 134 -8.20 17.53 -20.81
CA ILE A 134 -9.64 17.78 -20.96
C ILE A 134 -10.00 19.19 -20.51
N SER A 135 -9.44 19.64 -19.39
CA SER A 135 -9.66 20.98 -18.85
C SER A 135 -9.10 22.08 -19.77
N GLU A 136 -7.91 21.87 -20.36
CA GLU A 136 -7.31 22.80 -21.33
C GLU A 136 -8.23 23.03 -22.54
N ILE A 137 -8.78 21.95 -23.12
CA ILE A 137 -9.71 22.04 -24.26
C ILE A 137 -11.04 22.67 -23.83
N PHE A 138 -11.54 22.32 -22.64
CA PHE A 138 -12.81 22.84 -22.13
C PHE A 138 -12.80 24.37 -21.95
N HIS A 139 -11.68 24.92 -21.49
CA HIS A 139 -11.49 26.36 -21.25
C HIS A 139 -10.97 27.13 -22.47
N SER A 140 -10.77 26.48 -23.62
CA SER A 140 -10.32 27.16 -24.84
C SER A 140 -11.41 28.11 -25.36
N PRO A 141 -11.04 29.34 -25.81
CA PRO A 141 -12.01 30.30 -26.34
C PRO A 141 -12.66 29.85 -27.66
N THR A 142 -12.10 28.83 -28.32
CA THR A 142 -12.65 28.27 -29.56
C THR A 142 -13.66 27.15 -29.31
N THR A 143 -13.81 26.68 -28.08
CA THR A 143 -14.64 25.51 -27.77
C THR A 143 -16.10 25.93 -27.64
N THR A 144 -16.96 25.30 -28.43
CA THR A 144 -18.40 25.54 -28.46
C THR A 144 -19.10 24.92 -27.24
N SER A 145 -20.31 25.37 -26.92
CA SER A 145 -21.10 24.81 -25.81
C SER A 145 -21.46 23.33 -26.01
N GLU A 146 -21.63 22.89 -27.25
CA GLU A 146 -21.87 21.49 -27.58
C GLU A 146 -20.62 20.63 -27.30
N GLU A 147 -19.43 21.11 -27.70
CA GLU A 147 -18.16 20.46 -27.40
C GLU A 147 -17.88 20.41 -25.89
N GLN A 148 -18.19 21.48 -25.15
CA GLN A 148 -18.07 21.49 -23.68
C GLN A 148 -18.91 20.39 -23.02
N THR A 149 -20.13 20.17 -23.48
CA THR A 149 -21.00 19.09 -22.97
C THR A 149 -20.38 17.72 -23.22
N SER A 150 -19.82 17.53 -24.42
CA SER A 150 -19.13 16.29 -24.79
C SER A 150 -17.86 16.06 -23.94
N LEU A 151 -17.09 17.11 -23.64
CA LEU A 151 -15.91 17.04 -22.78
C LEU A 151 -16.24 16.67 -21.33
N VAL A 152 -17.39 17.13 -20.81
CA VAL A 152 -17.89 16.72 -19.49
C VAL A 152 -18.21 15.22 -19.46
N HIS A 153 -18.85 14.69 -20.50
CA HIS A 153 -19.09 13.24 -20.59
C HIS A 153 -17.79 12.44 -20.71
N MET A 154 -16.82 12.95 -21.47
CA MET A 154 -15.49 12.35 -21.57
C MET A 154 -14.77 12.35 -20.22
N TRP A 155 -14.87 13.44 -19.46
CA TRP A 155 -14.35 13.52 -18.10
C TRP A 155 -14.96 12.46 -17.18
N GLN A 156 -16.29 12.33 -17.19
CA GLN A 156 -17.01 11.33 -16.39
C GLN A 156 -16.60 9.90 -16.77
N ALA A 157 -16.47 9.62 -18.07
CA ALA A 157 -16.04 8.31 -18.55
C ALA A 157 -14.61 7.99 -18.07
N VAL A 158 -13.68 8.94 -18.19
CA VAL A 158 -12.30 8.79 -17.70
C VAL A 158 -12.29 8.59 -16.18
N HIS A 159 -13.07 9.38 -15.44
CA HIS A 159 -13.22 9.22 -13.99
C HIS A 159 -13.72 7.84 -13.61
N GLY A 160 -14.78 7.35 -14.26
CA GLY A 160 -15.31 6.01 -14.01
C GLY A 160 -14.27 4.91 -14.25
N ILE A 161 -13.47 5.00 -15.32
CA ILE A 161 -12.42 4.00 -15.61
C ILE A 161 -11.38 3.94 -14.49
N PHE A 162 -10.87 5.09 -14.04
CA PHE A 162 -9.89 5.13 -12.95
C PHE A 162 -10.49 4.68 -11.62
N ASN A 163 -11.75 5.02 -11.35
CA ASN A 163 -12.46 4.64 -10.13
C ASN A 163 -12.68 3.12 -10.03
N GLU A 164 -13.05 2.48 -11.14
CA GLU A 164 -13.18 1.02 -11.22
C GLU A 164 -11.81 0.33 -11.10
N MET A 165 -10.76 0.91 -11.70
CA MET A 165 -9.40 0.39 -11.57
C MET A 165 -8.91 0.43 -10.12
N ASP A 166 -9.18 1.53 -9.40
CA ASP A 166 -8.93 1.62 -7.97
C ASP A 166 -9.72 0.55 -7.23
N THR A 167 -11.02 0.41 -7.48
CA THR A 167 -11.88 -0.62 -6.86
C THR A 167 -11.32 -2.03 -6.99
N VAL A 168 -10.92 -2.41 -8.20
CA VAL A 168 -10.25 -3.70 -8.45
C VAL A 168 -8.94 -3.78 -7.66
N GLY A 169 -8.14 -2.72 -7.68
CA GLY A 169 -6.89 -2.63 -6.93
C GLY A 169 -7.07 -2.85 -5.42
N PHE A 170 -8.08 -2.22 -4.82
CA PHE A 170 -8.46 -2.38 -3.41
C PHE A 170 -8.87 -3.81 -3.09
N MET A 171 -9.72 -4.41 -3.94
CA MET A 171 -10.18 -5.78 -3.73
C MET A 171 -9.02 -6.77 -3.79
N LEU A 172 -8.15 -6.64 -4.80
CA LEU A 172 -6.97 -7.49 -4.94
C LEU A 172 -5.99 -7.27 -3.77
N LEU A 173 -5.74 -6.02 -3.36
CA LEU A 173 -4.88 -5.73 -2.22
C LEU A 173 -5.43 -6.36 -0.93
N ALA A 174 -6.72 -6.21 -0.65
CA ALA A 174 -7.37 -6.79 0.51
C ALA A 174 -7.30 -8.32 0.49
N LEU A 175 -7.54 -8.95 -0.65
CA LEU A 175 -7.39 -10.40 -0.82
C LEU A 175 -5.93 -10.84 -0.60
N GLY A 176 -4.96 -10.12 -1.15
CA GLY A 176 -3.54 -10.35 -0.93
C GLY A 176 -3.17 -10.29 0.55
N PHE A 177 -3.66 -9.28 1.28
CA PHE A 177 -3.46 -9.17 2.72
C PHE A 177 -4.14 -10.26 3.53
N ILE A 178 -5.33 -10.72 3.16
CA ILE A 178 -5.97 -11.88 3.82
C ILE A 178 -5.06 -13.10 3.70
N ILE A 179 -4.57 -13.39 2.49
CA ILE A 179 -3.73 -14.57 2.24
C ILE A 179 -2.39 -14.46 2.97
N LEU A 180 -1.74 -13.28 2.95
CA LEU A 180 -0.54 -13.03 3.75
C LEU A 180 -0.81 -13.19 5.24
N SER A 181 -1.96 -12.72 5.73
CA SER A 181 -2.36 -12.84 7.13
C SER A 181 -2.60 -14.30 7.54
N LEU A 182 -3.14 -15.14 6.64
CA LEU A 182 -3.25 -16.58 6.86
C LEU A 182 -1.86 -17.23 6.99
N ALA A 183 -0.87 -16.79 6.20
CA ALA A 183 0.51 -17.23 6.35
C ALA A 183 1.11 -16.79 7.70
N MET A 184 0.84 -15.55 8.14
CA MET A 184 1.29 -15.03 9.44
C MET A 184 0.78 -15.84 10.62
N ARG A 185 -0.43 -16.41 10.56
CA ARG A 185 -1.00 -17.22 11.66
C ARG A 185 -0.15 -18.43 12.03
N ARG A 186 0.57 -18.99 11.06
CA ARG A 186 1.46 -20.13 11.25
C ARG A 186 2.87 -19.71 11.66
N SER A 187 3.14 -18.40 11.70
CA SER A 187 4.48 -17.89 11.96
C SER A 187 4.78 -17.53 13.40
N PRO A 188 5.85 -18.10 14.01
CA PRO A 188 6.30 -17.70 15.33
C PRO A 188 6.75 -16.22 15.40
N SER A 189 7.15 -15.61 14.28
CA SER A 189 7.57 -14.21 14.24
C SER A 189 6.39 -13.25 14.47
N PHE A 190 5.24 -13.52 13.85
CA PHE A 190 4.05 -12.66 13.89
C PHE A 190 3.02 -13.10 14.94
N GLY A 191 2.83 -14.41 15.08
CA GLY A 191 1.86 -15.02 15.99
C GLY A 191 0.42 -15.00 15.48
N ARG A 192 -0.41 -15.85 16.10
CA ARG A 192 -1.82 -16.06 15.71
C ARG A 192 -2.68 -14.81 15.79
N ARG A 193 -2.44 -13.92 16.76
CA ARG A 193 -3.25 -12.71 16.97
C ARG A 193 -3.17 -11.74 15.80
N VAL A 194 -1.95 -11.43 15.33
CA VAL A 194 -1.73 -10.51 14.20
C VAL A 194 -2.32 -11.09 12.92
N GLY A 195 -2.07 -12.38 12.65
CA GLY A 195 -2.64 -13.05 11.49
C GLY A 195 -4.18 -13.11 11.52
N CYS A 196 -4.81 -13.36 12.67
CA CYS A 196 -6.28 -13.30 12.77
C CYS A 196 -6.82 -11.89 12.57
N ALA A 197 -6.20 -10.88 13.19
CA ALA A 197 -6.60 -9.48 13.01
C ALA A 197 -6.51 -9.06 11.53
N GLY A 198 -5.42 -9.41 10.85
CA GLY A 198 -5.23 -9.11 9.43
C GLY A 198 -6.28 -9.77 8.53
N VAL A 199 -6.67 -11.02 8.81
CA VAL A 199 -7.76 -11.69 8.08
C VAL A 199 -9.09 -10.96 8.28
N ILE A 200 -9.44 -10.61 9.52
CA ILE A 200 -10.70 -9.91 9.82
C ILE A 200 -10.73 -8.56 9.11
N LEU A 201 -9.67 -7.75 9.27
CA LEU A 201 -9.58 -6.43 8.64
C LEU A 201 -9.65 -6.52 7.11
N GLY A 202 -8.92 -7.44 6.49
CA GLY A 202 -8.97 -7.64 5.05
C GLY A 202 -10.34 -8.08 4.55
N ALA A 203 -11.02 -8.98 5.29
CA ALA A 203 -12.39 -9.40 4.96
C ALA A 203 -13.39 -8.24 5.12
N THR A 204 -13.23 -7.40 6.14
CA THR A 204 -14.03 -6.18 6.33
C THR A 204 -13.85 -5.22 5.15
N VAL A 205 -12.62 -5.03 4.67
CA VAL A 205 -12.36 -4.21 3.46
C VAL A 205 -13.06 -4.82 2.26
N LEU A 206 -12.86 -6.10 1.96
CA LEU A 206 -13.51 -6.76 0.81
C LEU A 206 -15.03 -6.63 0.85
N PHE A 207 -15.62 -6.85 2.01
CA PHE A 207 -17.06 -6.70 2.21
C PHE A 207 -17.53 -5.27 1.95
N GLY A 208 -16.85 -4.27 2.52
CA GLY A 208 -17.15 -2.86 2.27
C GLY A 208 -17.07 -2.49 0.79
N MET A 209 -15.99 -2.90 0.13
CA MET A 209 -15.77 -2.67 -1.30
C MET A 209 -16.80 -3.37 -2.21
N SER A 210 -17.42 -4.45 -1.72
CA SER A 210 -18.42 -5.20 -2.50
C SER A 210 -19.83 -4.59 -2.40
N ILE A 211 -20.07 -3.76 -1.38
CA ILE A 211 -21.38 -3.17 -1.09
C ILE A 211 -21.43 -1.70 -1.47
N PHE A 212 -20.35 -0.97 -1.22
CA PHE A 212 -20.27 0.45 -1.46
C PHE A 212 -19.50 0.74 -2.74
N THR A 213 -20.07 1.62 -3.57
CA THR A 213 -19.36 2.23 -4.70
C THR A 213 -18.31 3.21 -4.17
N MET A 214 -17.26 3.43 -4.94
CA MET A 214 -16.21 4.40 -4.57
C MET A 214 -16.71 5.84 -4.43
N ASP A 215 -17.80 6.17 -5.15
CA ASP A 215 -18.43 7.49 -5.05
C ASP A 215 -19.19 7.67 -3.72
N SER A 216 -19.35 6.60 -2.94
CA SER A 216 -20.00 6.65 -1.63
C SER A 216 -19.02 7.04 -0.55
N SER A 217 -19.33 8.10 0.19
CA SER A 217 -18.58 8.47 1.41
C SER A 217 -18.56 7.35 2.47
N ALA A 218 -19.52 6.42 2.41
CA ALA A 218 -19.56 5.23 3.27
C ALA A 218 -18.39 4.27 3.03
N ILE A 219 -17.64 4.41 1.93
CA ILE A 219 -16.46 3.59 1.64
C ILE A 219 -15.23 4.01 2.45
N PHE A 220 -15.19 5.28 2.88
CA PHE A 220 -14.03 5.89 3.52
C PHE A 220 -13.48 5.12 4.74
N PRO A 221 -14.31 4.58 5.66
CA PRO A 221 -13.81 3.78 6.78
C PRO A 221 -13.06 2.51 6.32
N PHE A 222 -13.50 1.88 5.23
CA PHE A 222 -12.86 0.68 4.70
C PHE A 222 -11.52 1.01 4.04
N VAL A 223 -11.45 2.15 3.36
CA VAL A 223 -10.19 2.68 2.82
C VAL A 223 -9.19 2.96 3.94
N LEU A 224 -9.62 3.57 5.05
CA LEU A 224 -8.76 3.77 6.23
C LEU A 224 -8.25 2.46 6.82
N ILE A 225 -9.07 1.40 6.84
CA ILE A 225 -8.61 0.08 7.28
C ILE A 225 -7.48 -0.42 6.37
N ALA A 226 -7.68 -0.37 5.06
CA ALA A 226 -6.74 -0.90 4.06
C ALA A 226 -5.41 -0.14 4.04
N PHE A 227 -5.46 1.20 4.15
CA PHE A 227 -4.31 2.06 3.93
C PHE A 227 -3.66 2.63 5.20
N VAL A 228 -4.37 2.64 6.33
CA VAL A 228 -3.82 3.13 7.59
C VAL A 228 -3.67 1.99 8.59
N ILE A 229 -4.76 1.30 8.91
CA ILE A 229 -4.76 0.34 10.03
C ILE A 229 -3.93 -0.89 9.69
N MET A 230 -4.16 -1.53 8.54
CA MET A 230 -3.40 -2.73 8.15
C MET A 230 -1.90 -2.44 7.94
N PRO A 231 -1.49 -1.38 7.22
CA PRO A 231 -0.07 -1.08 7.01
C PRO A 231 0.66 -0.73 8.30
N VAL A 232 0.02 0.03 9.19
CA VAL A 232 0.59 0.32 10.52
C VAL A 232 0.67 -0.94 11.37
N LEU A 233 -0.36 -1.79 11.36
CA LEU A 233 -0.37 -3.07 12.08
C LEU A 233 0.77 -3.98 11.62
N PHE A 234 0.94 -4.17 10.31
CA PHE A 234 1.98 -5.04 9.77
C PHE A 234 3.37 -4.41 9.87
N GLY A 235 3.48 -3.12 9.56
CA GLY A 235 4.73 -2.37 9.63
C GLY A 235 5.30 -2.30 11.05
N SER A 236 4.46 -2.00 12.04
CA SER A 236 4.88 -1.99 13.45
C SER A 236 5.35 -3.38 13.93
N ASN A 237 4.70 -4.46 13.48
CA ASN A 237 5.12 -5.82 13.81
C ASN A 237 6.46 -6.20 13.15
N LEU A 238 6.65 -5.90 11.87
CA LEU A 238 7.94 -6.08 11.19
C LEU A 238 9.03 -5.27 11.88
N PHE A 239 8.77 -4.00 12.20
CA PHE A 239 9.73 -3.15 12.90
C PHE A 239 10.10 -3.70 14.28
N ARG A 240 9.13 -4.27 15.02
CA ARG A 240 9.39 -4.96 16.29
C ARG A 240 10.23 -6.22 16.10
N ILE A 241 9.99 -7.02 15.06
CA ILE A 241 10.80 -8.21 14.73
C ILE A 241 12.24 -7.79 14.44
N SER A 242 12.47 -6.71 13.68
CA SER A 242 13.82 -6.23 13.36
C SER A 242 14.66 -5.84 14.59
N ARG A 243 14.00 -5.46 15.70
CA ARG A 243 14.65 -5.04 16.95
C ARG A 243 14.91 -6.17 17.94
N ARG A 244 14.48 -7.40 17.68
CA ARG A 244 14.80 -8.53 18.56
C ARG A 244 16.29 -8.88 18.46
N LYS A 245 16.97 -8.95 19.59
CA LYS A 245 18.36 -9.45 19.66
C LYS A 245 18.38 -10.93 19.24
N LEU A 246 19.34 -11.29 18.39
CA LEU A 246 19.55 -12.69 18.04
C LEU A 246 20.36 -13.32 19.18
N PRO A 247 19.90 -14.42 19.81
CA PRO A 247 20.70 -15.11 20.81
C PRO A 247 22.00 -15.61 20.14
N GLY A 248 23.16 -15.15 20.64
CA GLY A 248 24.48 -15.64 20.24
C GLY A 248 25.31 -14.76 19.28
N VAL A 249 24.89 -13.53 18.95
CA VAL A 249 25.67 -12.61 18.07
C VAL A 249 26.20 -11.37 18.80
N ASP A 250 25.59 -11.01 19.94
CA ASP A 250 25.90 -9.76 20.66
C ASP A 250 26.51 -10.02 22.06
N GLY A 251 27.25 -11.13 22.22
CA GLY A 251 27.96 -11.51 23.46
C GLY A 251 29.46 -11.36 23.31
#